data_AF-A0A383BS59-F1
#
_entry.id   AF-A0A383BS59-F1
#
_cell.length_a   1.000
_cell.length_b   1.000
_cell.length_c   1.000
_cell.angle_alpha   90.00
_cell.angle_beta   90.00
_cell.angle_gamma   90.00
#
_symmetry.space_group_name_H-M   'P 1'
#
loop_
_entity.id
_entity.type
_entity.pdbx_description
1 polymer ?
#
loop_
_entity_poly.entity_id
_entity_poly.type
_entity_poly.pdbx_seq_one_letter_code
_entity_poly.pdbx_strand_id
1 'polypeptide(L)' 'MSIIKNYLKQNKVTHTFSSCQWPIGDPQEKDFHFCDELNLSSKPYCKAHCDVAYIDEKELKKEKEAQRNRRIAA' A
#
# COMPACT_ATOMS: atom_id res chain seq x y z
N MET A 1 -30.04 -11.68 9.58
CA MET A 1 -29.05 -11.43 8.52
C MET A 1 -28.97 -9.95 8.07
N SER A 2 -30.06 -9.18 8.02
CA SER A 2 -30.06 -7.80 7.48
C SER A 2 -29.43 -6.74 8.40
N ILE A 3 -29.53 -6.90 9.72
CA ILE A 3 -28.97 -5.96 10.72
C ILE A 3 -27.44 -5.87 10.60
N ILE A 4 -26.77 -7.03 10.53
CA ILE A 4 -25.30 -7.11 10.40
C ILE A 4 -24.84 -6.49 9.07
N LYS A 5 -25.58 -6.75 7.96
CA LYS A 5 -25.27 -6.15 6.65
C LYS A 5 -25.40 -4.62 6.67
N ASN A 6 -26.41 -4.09 7.36
CA ASN A 6 -26.59 -2.64 7.51
C ASN A 6 -25.50 -2.01 8.39
N TYR A 7 -25.12 -2.66 9.49
CA TYR A 7 -24.03 -2.20 10.36
C TYR A 7 -22.70 -2.11 9.60
N LEU A 8 -22.36 -3.13 8.81
CA LEU A 8 -21.15 -3.13 7.97
C LEU A 8 -21.18 -2.04 6.89
N LYS A 9 -22.35 -1.76 6.30
CA LYS A 9 -22.51 -0.70 5.30
C LYS A 9 -22.35 0.69 5.93
N GLN A 10 -22.93 0.91 7.10
CA GLN A 10 -22.89 2.18 7.84
C GLN A 10 -21.50 2.48 8.40
N ASN A 11 -20.74 1.44 8.78
CA ASN A 11 -19.39 1.56 9.32
C ASN A 11 -18.29 1.28 8.30
N LYS A 12 -18.60 1.28 7.01
CA LYS A 12 -17.59 1.15 5.97
C LYS A 12 -16.83 2.46 5.84
N VAL A 13 -15.67 2.55 6.47
CA VAL A 13 -14.75 3.66 6.28
C VAL A 13 -14.23 3.60 4.84
N THR A 14 -14.78 4.45 3.98
CA THR A 14 -14.33 4.60 2.59
C THR A 14 -13.44 5.82 2.52
N HIS A 15 -12.15 5.62 2.75
CA HIS A 15 -11.17 6.69 2.54
C HIS A 15 -10.99 6.88 1.04
N THR A 16 -11.56 7.98 0.52
CA THR A 16 -11.28 8.45 -0.84
C THR A 16 -10.33 9.64 -0.70
N PHE A 17 -9.13 9.50 -1.28
CA PHE A 17 -8.12 10.55 -1.28
C PHE A 17 -8.01 11.12 -2.68
N SER A 18 -7.67 12.41 -2.82
CA SER A 18 -7.35 13.05 -4.11
C SER A 18 -5.85 13.19 -4.36
N SER A 19 -5.03 13.13 -3.30
CA SER A 19 -3.57 13.18 -3.33
C SER A 19 -2.95 11.91 -2.73
N CYS A 20 -1.65 11.74 -2.93
CA CYS A 20 -0.85 10.65 -2.42
C CYS A 20 -0.74 10.72 -0.89
N GLN A 21 -1.01 9.62 -0.20
CA GLN A 21 -0.96 9.52 1.27
C GLN A 21 0.37 8.98 1.78
N TRP A 22 1.46 9.17 1.03
CA TRP A 22 2.78 8.69 1.43
C TRP A 22 3.38 9.65 2.46
N PRO A 23 3.70 9.18 3.68
CA PRO A 23 4.24 10.04 4.72
C PRO A 23 5.70 10.41 4.43
N ILE A 24 6.04 11.68 4.62
CA ILE A 24 7.39 12.21 4.50
C ILE A 24 7.74 12.86 5.84
N GLY A 25 8.78 12.34 6.48
CA GLY A 25 9.23 12.77 7.82
C GLY A 25 8.62 11.97 8.96
N ASP A 26 8.91 12.40 10.19
CA ASP A 26 8.36 11.83 11.43
C ASP A 26 7.08 12.59 11.83
N PRO A 27 5.96 11.91 12.14
CA PRO A 27 4.70 12.55 12.54
C PRO A 27 4.76 13.52 13.73
N GLN A 28 5.81 13.45 14.55
CA GLN A 28 6.03 14.35 15.69
C GLN A 28 6.80 15.62 15.31
N GLU A 29 7.34 15.69 14.10
CA GLU A 29 8.13 16.82 13.62
C GLU A 29 7.29 17.79 12.80
N LYS A 30 7.70 19.07 12.79
CA LYS A 30 6.96 20.14 12.11
C LYS A 30 6.92 19.99 10.60
N ASP A 31 7.92 19.33 10.04
CA ASP A 31 8.07 19.14 8.60
C ASP A 31 7.33 17.90 8.09
N PHE A 32 6.55 17.22 8.94
CA PHE A 32 5.71 16.10 8.52
C PHE A 32 4.67 16.54 7.49
N HIS A 33 4.66 15.87 6.35
CA HIS A 33 3.66 16.07 5.31
C HIS A 33 3.43 14.79 4.51
N PHE A 34 2.39 14.81 3.68
CA PHE A 34 2.16 13.78 2.69
C PHE A 34 2.65 14.25 1.33
N CYS A 35 2.99 13.30 0.46
CA CYS A 35 3.36 13.60 -0.91
C CYS A 35 2.23 14.37 -1.65
N ASP A 36 2.62 15.43 -2.35
CA ASP A 36 1.69 16.34 -3.04
C ASP A 36 1.21 15.83 -4.41
N GLU A 37 1.74 14.70 -4.89
CA GLU A 37 1.33 14.12 -6.17
C GLU A 37 -0.09 13.53 -6.12
N LEU A 38 -0.73 13.43 -7.28
CA LEU A 38 -2.01 12.74 -7.41
C LEU A 38 -1.85 11.25 -7.15
N ASN A 39 -2.82 10.68 -6.42
CA ASN A 39 -2.86 9.24 -6.27
C ASN A 39 -3.30 8.55 -7.56
N LEU A 40 -2.95 7.27 -7.67
CA LEU A 40 -3.50 6.41 -8.71
C LEU A 40 -4.94 6.03 -8.38
N SER A 41 -5.81 6.00 -9.38
CA SER A 41 -7.21 5.59 -9.22
C SER A 41 -7.30 4.26 -8.45
N SER A 42 -8.13 4.21 -7.41
CA SER A 42 -8.32 3.09 -6.47
C SER A 42 -7.15 2.76 -5.52
N LYS A 43 -6.07 3.54 -5.53
CA LYS A 43 -4.92 3.38 -4.62
C LYS A 43 -4.68 4.68 -3.83
N PRO A 44 -4.11 4.58 -2.62
CA PRO A 44 -3.86 5.77 -1.79
C PRO A 44 -2.59 6.53 -2.20
N TYR A 45 -1.74 5.98 -3.07
CA TYR A 45 -0.42 6.53 -3.38
C TYR A 45 -0.28 6.87 -4.87
N CYS A 46 0.62 7.80 -5.20
CA CYS A 46 1.07 8.06 -6.56
C CYS A 46 1.85 6.84 -7.13
N LYS A 47 2.25 6.89 -8.40
CA LYS A 47 2.96 5.78 -9.03
C LYS A 47 4.26 5.44 -8.30
N ALA A 48 5.10 6.43 -8.02
CA ALA A 48 6.40 6.22 -7.39
C ALA A 48 6.26 5.53 -6.03
N HIS A 49 5.34 6.03 -5.20
CA HIS A 49 5.10 5.45 -3.88
C HIS A 49 4.34 4.12 -3.92
N CYS A 50 3.56 3.84 -4.97
CA CYS A 50 3.03 2.49 -5.18
C CYS A 50 4.15 1.47 -5.45
N ASP A 51 5.15 1.84 -6.25
CA ASP A 51 6.28 0.97 -6.59
C ASP A 51 7.12 0.65 -5.33
N VAL A 52 7.12 1.52 -4.32
CA VAL A 52 7.75 1.27 -3.00
C VAL A 52 6.84 0.48 -2.06
N ALA A 53 5.55 0.84 -1.99
CA ALA A 53 4.61 0.26 -1.04
C ALA A 53 4.23 -1.20 -1.36
N TYR A 54 4.14 -1.53 -2.64
CA TYR A 54 3.62 -2.80 -3.11
C TYR A 54 4.71 -3.64 -3.76
N ILE A 55 4.87 -4.87 -3.28
CA ILE A 55 5.75 -5.86 -3.90
C ILE A 55 4.93 -6.65 -4.92
N ASP A 56 5.47 -6.85 -6.12
CA ASP A 56 4.88 -7.77 -7.09
C ASP A 56 5.03 -9.22 -6.59
N GLU A 57 3.90 -9.91 -6.40
CA GLU A 57 3.88 -11.29 -5.94
C GLU A 57 4.65 -12.25 -6.86
N LYS A 58 4.68 -11.99 -8.16
CA LYS A 58 5.42 -12.80 -9.14
C LYS A 58 6.92 -12.64 -8.92
N GLU A 59 7.38 -11.41 -8.73
CA GLU A 59 8.79 -11.13 -8.44
C GLU A 59 9.20 -11.73 -7.10
N LEU A 60 8.34 -11.65 -6.07
CA LEU A 60 8.58 -12.31 -4.78
C LEU A 60 8.72 -13.84 -4.93
N LYS A 61 7.89 -14.48 -5.76
CA LYS A 61 7.96 -15.92 -6.00
C LYS A 61 9.26 -16.30 -6.72
N LYS A 62 9.65 -15.55 -7.76
CA LYS A 62 10.92 -15.76 -8.47
C LYS A 62 12.12 -15.61 -7.56
N GLU A 63 12.15 -14.58 -6.72
CA GLU A 63 13.23 -14.35 -5.75
C GLU A 63 13.37 -15.53 -4.77
N LYS A 64 12.24 -16.03 -4.25
CA LYS A 64 12.20 -17.21 -3.37
C LYS A 64 12.69 -18.49 -4.06
N GLU A 65 12.28 -18.72 -5.30
CA GLU A 65 12.75 -19.86 -6.10
C GLU A 65 14.26 -19.77 -6.38
N ALA A 66 14.75 -18.59 -6.78
CA ALA A 66 16.17 -18.36 -6.98
C ALA A 66 16.97 -18.60 -5.69
N GLN A 67 16.45 -18.13 -4.55
CA GLN A 67 17.09 -18.32 -3.25
C GLN A 67 17.08 -19.80 -2.81
N ARG A 68 16.01 -20.55 -3.11
CA ARG A 68 15.96 -22.01 -2.91
C ARG A 68 17.01 -22.72 -3.76
N ASN A 69 17.14 -22.35 -5.03
CA ASN A 69 18.09 -22.96 -5.95
C ASN A 69 19.54 -22.70 -5.51
N ARG A 70 19.85 -21.48 -5.03
CA ARG A 70 21.16 -21.15 -4.45
C ARG A 70 21.52 -22.03 -3.25
N ARG A 71 20.55 -22.35 -2.39
CA ARG A 71 20.75 -23.23 -1.22
C ARG A 71 20.96 -24.70 -1.58
N ILE A 72 20.39 -25.17 -2.68
CA ILE A 72 20.60 -26.55 -3.16
C ILE A 72 21.97 -26.68 -3.83
N ALA A 73 22.46 -25.59 -4.43
CA ALA A 73 23.74 -25.55 -5.12
C ALA A 73 24.95 -25.29 -4.20
N ALA A 74 24.72 -24.96 -2.92
CA ALA A 74 25.75 -24.74 -1.89
C ALA A 74 25.89 -26.00 -1.01
#